data_AF-A0A2X1MZV2-F1
#
_entry.id   AF-A0A2X1MZV2-F1
#
_cell.length_a   1.000
_cell.length_b   1.000
_cell.length_c   1.000
_cell.angle_alpha   90.00
_cell.angle_beta   90.00
_cell.angle_gamma   90.00
#
_symmetry.space_group_name_H-M   'P 1'
#
loop_
_entity.id
_entity.type
_entity.pdbx_description
1 polymer ?
#
loop_
_entity_poly.entity_id
_entity_poly.type
_entity_poly.pdbx_seq_one_letter_code
_entity_poly.pdbx_strand_id
1 'polypeptide(L)'
;MNLLKSLAAVSSMTMFSRVLGFARDAIVARIFGAGMATDAFFVAFKLPNLLRRIFAEGAFSQAFVPILAEYKSKQGEDATRVFVSYVSGLLTLALAVVDGRWHARRTGGSDHGEPAPGFADTADNLP
;
A
#
# COMPACT_ATOMS: atom_id res chain seq x y z
N MET A 1 -2.91 1.73 35.59
CA MET A 1 -3.66 0.81 34.71
C MET A 1 -2.99 -0.55 34.77
N ASN A 2 -3.72 -1.63 35.06
CA ASN A 2 -3.11 -2.95 35.26
C ASN A 2 -2.53 -3.48 33.93
N LEU A 3 -1.22 -3.80 33.93
CA LEU A 3 -0.50 -4.35 32.78
C LEU A 3 -1.21 -5.56 32.13
N LEU A 4 -1.79 -6.44 32.96
CA LEU A 4 -2.58 -7.59 32.51
C LEU A 4 -3.80 -7.18 31.66
N LYS A 5 -4.45 -6.06 31.99
CA LYS A 5 -5.63 -5.57 31.26
C LYS A 5 -5.23 -4.95 29.92
N SER A 6 -4.12 -4.22 29.88
CA SER A 6 -3.58 -3.66 28.63
C SER A 6 -3.07 -4.76 27.68
N LEU A 7 -2.41 -5.79 28.22
CA LEU A 7 -1.92 -6.93 27.44
C LEU A 7 -3.08 -7.75 26.85
N ALA A 8 -4.13 -8.00 27.65
CA ALA A 8 -5.35 -8.65 27.18
C ALA A 8 -6.12 -7.81 26.13
N ALA A 9 -6.09 -6.48 26.23
CA ALA A 9 -6.73 -5.61 25.24
C ALA A 9 -5.97 -5.60 23.90
N VAL A 10 -4.64 -5.51 23.91
CA VAL A 10 -3.84 -5.53 22.67
C VAL A 10 -3.87 -6.91 22.01
N SER A 11 -3.81 -7.99 22.79
CA SER A 11 -3.87 -9.35 22.25
C SER A 11 -5.25 -9.67 21.66
N SER A 12 -6.34 -9.26 22.30
CA SER A 12 -7.69 -9.46 21.75
C SER A 12 -7.90 -8.66 20.47
N MET A 13 -7.43 -7.42 20.40
CA MET A 13 -7.50 -6.60 19.19
C MET A 13 -6.64 -7.17 18.04
N THR A 14 -5.49 -7.77 18.37
CA THR A 14 -4.65 -8.47 17.39
C THR A 14 -5.33 -9.75 16.89
N MET A 15 -5.91 -10.55 17.79
CA MET A 15 -6.61 -11.79 17.43
C MET A 15 -7.82 -11.49 16.54
N PHE A 16 -8.60 -10.47 16.89
CA PHE A 16 -9.73 -10.02 16.10
C PHE A 16 -9.32 -9.59 14.68
N SER A 17 -8.24 -8.82 14.57
CA SER A 17 -7.69 -8.41 13.27
C SER A 17 -7.25 -9.60 12.42
N ARG A 18 -6.67 -10.64 13.05
CA ARG A 18 -6.29 -11.88 12.36
C ARG A 18 -7.52 -12.65 11.88
N VAL A 19 -8.53 -12.82 12.72
CA VAL A 19 -9.78 -13.53 12.36
C VAL A 19 -10.48 -12.82 11.20
N LEU A 20 -10.58 -11.49 11.22
CA LEU A 20 -11.11 -10.72 10.10
C LEU A 20 -10.27 -10.88 8.82
N GLY A 21 -8.94 -10.93 8.95
CA GLY A 21 -8.04 -11.23 7.83
C GLY A 21 -8.33 -12.61 7.23
N PHE A 22 -8.43 -13.65 8.07
CA PHE A 22 -8.80 -14.99 7.61
C PHE A 22 -10.18 -15.05 6.97
N ALA A 23 -11.16 -14.35 7.53
CA ALA A 23 -12.50 -14.27 6.96
C ALA A 23 -12.47 -13.62 5.56
N ARG A 24 -11.71 -12.54 5.39
CA ARG A 24 -11.49 -11.92 4.07
C ARG A 24 -10.89 -12.92 3.09
N ASP A 25 -9.83 -13.61 3.49
CA ASP A 25 -9.14 -14.57 2.61
C ASP A 25 -10.06 -15.74 2.24
N ALA A 26 -10.85 -16.25 3.19
CA ALA A 26 -11.85 -17.29 2.95
C ALA A 26 -12.98 -16.83 2.02
N ILE A 27 -13.47 -15.60 2.16
CA ILE A 27 -14.48 -15.00 1.27
C ILE A 27 -13.92 -14.84 -0.14
N VAL A 28 -12.70 -14.30 -0.27
CA VAL A 28 -12.03 -14.12 -1.56
C VAL A 28 -11.80 -15.48 -2.23
N ALA A 29 -11.29 -16.47 -1.51
CA ALA A 29 -11.08 -17.82 -2.03
C ALA A 29 -12.39 -18.50 -2.44
N ARG A 30 -13.50 -18.24 -1.73
CA ARG A 30 -14.81 -18.82 -2.07
C ARG A 30 -15.48 -18.15 -3.26
N ILE A 31 -15.33 -16.82 -3.41
CA ILE A 31 -15.97 -16.05 -4.48
C ILE A 31 -15.15 -16.15 -5.78
N PHE A 32 -13.83 -16.03 -5.69
CA PHE A 32 -12.94 -15.97 -6.86
C PHE A 32 -12.23 -17.31 -7.15
N GLY A 33 -12.17 -18.23 -6.19
CA GLY A 33 -11.40 -19.48 -6.33
C GLY A 33 -9.88 -19.26 -6.22
N ALA A 34 -9.11 -20.34 -6.41
CA ALA A 34 -7.67 -20.25 -6.65
C ALA A 34 -7.45 -20.04 -8.15
N GLY A 35 -7.23 -18.78 -8.55
CA GLY A 35 -7.07 -18.43 -9.97
C GLY A 35 -6.53 -17.02 -10.16
N MET A 36 -6.26 -16.64 -11.41
CA MET A 36 -5.59 -15.38 -11.77
C MET A 36 -6.28 -14.12 -11.21
N ALA A 37 -7.60 -14.14 -11.04
CA ALA A 37 -8.35 -13.01 -10.47
C ALA A 37 -7.97 -12.75 -9.00
N THR A 38 -7.75 -13.80 -8.22
CA THR A 38 -7.38 -13.72 -6.80
C THR A 38 -5.95 -13.20 -6.62
N ASP A 39 -5.02 -13.64 -7.47
CA ASP A 39 -3.65 -13.12 -7.47
C ASP A 39 -3.58 -11.65 -7.87
N ALA A 40 -4.33 -11.25 -8.91
CA ALA A 40 -4.42 -9.86 -9.33
C ALA A 40 -5.01 -8.96 -8.23
N PHE A 41 -6.03 -9.44 -7.51
CA PHE A 41 -6.59 -8.75 -6.36
C PHE A 41 -5.53 -8.55 -5.26
N PHE A 42 -4.81 -9.60 -4.85
CA PHE A 42 -3.79 -9.47 -3.82
C PHE A 42 -2.64 -8.55 -4.23
N VAL A 43 -2.22 -8.58 -5.50
CA VAL A 43 -1.21 -7.65 -6.04
C VAL A 43 -1.71 -6.21 -6.01
N ALA A 44 -2.96 -5.94 -6.42
CA ALA A 44 -3.56 -4.61 -6.38
C ALA A 44 -3.60 -4.05 -4.94
N PHE A 45 -3.92 -4.89 -3.95
CA PHE A 45 -3.96 -4.49 -2.55
C PHE A 45 -2.57 -4.20 -1.93
N LYS A 46 -1.48 -4.66 -2.54
CA LYS A 46 -0.12 -4.32 -2.06
C LYS A 46 0.18 -2.83 -2.23
N LEU A 47 -0.37 -2.19 -3.28
CA LEU A 47 -0.08 -0.79 -3.58
C LEU A 47 -0.58 0.16 -2.48
N PRO A 48 -1.86 0.12 -2.05
CA PRO A 48 -2.33 0.91 -0.90
C PRO A 48 -1.55 0.61 0.38
N ASN A 49 -1.21 -0.66 0.61
CA ASN A 49 -0.52 -1.06 1.84
C ASN A 49 0.93 -0.54 1.88
N LEU A 50 1.60 -0.49 0.72
CA LEU A 50 2.92 0.11 0.58
C LEU A 50 2.87 1.62 0.85
N LEU A 51 1.90 2.33 0.26
CA LEU A 51 1.71 3.77 0.51
C LEU A 51 1.48 4.03 2.00
N ARG A 52 0.59 3.27 2.64
CA ARG A 52 0.35 3.37 4.08
C ARG A 52 1.63 3.15 4.90
N ARG A 53 2.43 2.14 4.54
CA ARG A 53 3.69 1.84 5.23
C ARG A 53 4.73 2.95 5.08
N ILE A 54 4.76 3.66 3.95
CA ILE A 54 5.72 4.74 3.70
C ILE A 54 5.26 6.06 4.34
N PHE A 55 3.99 6.42 4.18
CA PHE A 55 3.48 7.74 4.54
C PHE A 55 2.88 7.83 5.95
N ALA A 56 2.26 6.76 6.46
CA ALA A 56 1.61 6.80 7.78
C ALA A 56 2.52 6.22 8.88
N GLU A 57 3.17 5.09 8.59
CA GLU A 57 4.01 4.36 9.55
C GLU A 57 5.51 4.57 9.32
N GLY A 58 5.90 5.09 8.16
CA GLY A 58 7.28 5.13 7.72
C GLY A 58 8.05 6.38 8.17
N ALA A 59 9.32 6.43 7.78
CA ALA A 59 10.24 7.52 8.09
C ALA A 59 9.73 8.89 7.65
N PHE A 60 8.92 8.95 6.59
CA PHE A 60 8.29 10.20 6.16
C PHE A 60 7.37 10.77 7.23
N SER A 61 6.46 9.97 7.81
CA SER A 61 5.55 10.43 8.88
C SER A 61 6.33 10.96 10.09
N GLN A 62 7.38 10.24 10.49
CA GLN A 62 8.20 10.59 11.65
C GLN A 62 8.96 11.90 11.48
N ALA A 63 9.41 12.22 10.26
CA ALA A 63 10.13 13.46 9.97
C ALA A 63 9.19 14.61 9.59
N PHE A 64 8.14 14.34 8.83
CA PHE A 64 7.25 15.37 8.28
C PHE A 64 6.35 16.00 9.34
N VAL A 65 5.74 15.20 10.23
CA VAL A 65 4.81 15.69 11.26
C VAL A 65 5.45 16.73 12.20
N PRO A 66 6.64 16.48 12.81
CA PRO A 66 7.25 17.48 13.70
C PRO A 66 7.69 18.73 12.96
N ILE A 67 8.23 18.61 11.74
CA ILE A 67 8.65 19.77 10.93
C ILE A 67 7.44 20.62 10.54
N LEU A 68 6.33 20.00 10.13
CA LEU A 68 5.09 20.72 9.83
C LEU A 68 4.56 21.47 11.06
N ALA A 69 4.61 20.85 12.24
CA ALA A 69 4.21 21.49 13.50
C ALA A 69 5.12 22.68 13.86
N GLU A 70 6.42 22.58 13.60
CA GLU A 70 7.36 23.68 13.78
C GLU A 70 7.08 24.85 12.82
N TYR A 71 6.84 24.57 11.54
CA TYR A 71 6.47 25.60 10.55
C TYR A 71 5.19 26.32 10.94
N LYS A 72 4.16 25.56 11.36
CA LYS A 72 2.88 26.11 11.79
C LYS A 72 3.00 27.00 13.03
N SER A 73 3.88 26.65 13.97
CA SER A 73 4.02 27.38 15.23
C SER A 73 4.98 28.56 15.15
N LYS A 74 6.08 28.47 14.39
CA LYS A 74 7.15 29.49 14.39
C LYS A 74 7.16 30.39 13.15
N GLN A 75 6.76 29.89 11.99
CA GLN A 75 6.95 30.60 10.71
C GLN A 75 5.65 31.16 10.11
N GLY A 76 4.51 30.93 10.77
CA GLY A 76 3.21 31.43 10.33
C GLY A 76 2.55 30.58 9.24
N GLU A 77 1.32 30.95 8.89
CA GLU A 77 0.46 30.15 8.02
C GLU A 77 0.94 30.16 6.56
N ASP A 78 1.45 31.29 6.06
CA ASP A 78 1.94 31.44 4.69
C ASP A 78 3.17 30.57 4.41
N ALA A 79 4.17 30.59 5.29
CA ALA A 79 5.37 29.74 5.16
C ALA A 79 5.01 28.25 5.22
N THR A 80 4.05 27.89 6.07
CA THR A 80 3.54 26.52 6.17
C THR A 80 2.84 26.09 4.88
N ARG A 81 2.01 26.96 4.30
CA ARG A 81 1.30 26.70 3.03
C ARG A 81 2.28 26.50 1.88
N VAL A 82 3.32 27.33 1.80
CA VAL A 82 4.38 27.20 0.81
C VAL A 82 5.13 25.88 0.99
N PHE A 83 5.54 25.54 2.22
CA PHE A 83 6.19 24.26 2.52
C PHE A 83 5.32 23.07 2.09
N VAL A 84 4.04 23.05 2.47
CA VAL A 84 3.11 21.97 2.10
C VAL A 84 2.94 21.90 0.58
N SER A 85 2.88 23.04 -0.12
CA SER A 85 2.77 23.07 -1.59
C SER A 85 4.00 22.51 -2.30
N TYR A 86 5.21 22.74 -1.75
CA TYR A 86 6.43 22.14 -2.29
C TYR A 86 6.46 20.64 -2.06
N VAL A 87 6.13 20.19 -0.84
CA VAL A 87 6.10 18.75 -0.52
C VAL A 87 5.05 18.03 -1.35
N SER A 88 3.82 18.57 -1.45
CA SER A 88 2.77 17.97 -2.25
C SER A 88 3.11 17.98 -3.74
N GLY A 89 3.66 19.09 -4.26
CA GLY A 89 4.12 19.19 -5.64
C GLY A 89 5.20 18.16 -5.98
N LEU A 90 6.20 17.98 -5.10
CA LEU A 90 7.23 16.97 -5.28
C LEU A 90 6.66 15.55 -5.25
N LEU A 91 5.74 15.26 -4.33
CA LEU A 91 5.07 13.94 -4.24
C LEU A 91 4.20 13.66 -5.48
N THR A 92 3.45 14.65 -5.95
CA THR A 92 2.65 14.55 -7.18
C THR A 92 3.56 14.31 -8.39
N LEU A 93 4.69 15.01 -8.49
CA LEU A 93 5.64 14.82 -9.57
C LEU A 93 6.29 13.43 -9.52
N ALA A 94 6.69 12.97 -8.34
CA ALA A 94 7.21 11.62 -8.15
C ALA A 94 6.18 10.55 -8.55
N LEU A 95 4.92 10.72 -8.15
CA LEU A 95 3.82 9.83 -8.54
C LEU A 95 3.62 9.85 -10.06
N ALA A 96 3.61 11.03 -10.69
CA ALA A 96 3.48 11.18 -12.13
C ALA A 96 4.63 10.52 -12.90
N VAL A 97 5.86 10.56 -12.38
CA VAL A 97 7.00 9.84 -12.97
C VAL A 97 6.81 8.33 -12.86
N VAL A 98 6.35 7.83 -11.70
CA VAL A 98 6.09 6.40 -11.52
C VAL A 98 4.99 5.92 -12.48
N ASP A 99 3.89 6.68 -12.56
CA ASP A 99 2.76 6.37 -13.44
C ASP A 99 3.16 6.48 -14.91
N GLY A 100 3.88 7.55 -15.28
CA GLY A 100 4.45 7.73 -16.61
C GLY A 100 5.41 6.60 -17.01
N ARG A 101 6.28 6.15 -16.09
CA ARG A 101 7.16 4.98 -16.32
C ARG A 101 6.37 3.69 -16.44
N TRP A 102 5.29 3.51 -15.69
CA TRP A 102 4.41 2.36 -15.81
C TRP A 102 3.69 2.36 -17.16
N HIS A 103 3.12 3.51 -17.55
CA HIS A 103 2.40 3.68 -18.80
C HIS A 103 3.32 3.54 -20.02
N ALA A 104 4.51 4.14 -20.00
CA ALA A 104 5.51 4.02 -21.07
C ALA A 104 5.99 2.57 -21.27
N ARG A 105 6.14 1.79 -20.17
CA ARG A 105 6.40 0.34 -20.27
C ARG A 105 5.24 -0.42 -20.90
N ARG A 106 4.01 0.03 -20.66
CA ARG A 106 2.79 -0.58 -21.18
C ARG A 106 2.54 -0.27 -22.66
N THR A 107 3.00 0.89 -23.15
CA THR A 107 2.83 1.33 -24.54
C THR A 107 4.03 1.03 -25.45
N GLY A 108 5.23 0.83 -24.89
CA GLY A 108 6.45 0.57 -25.65
C GLY A 108 6.77 -0.90 -25.92
N GLY A 109 6.05 -1.85 -25.31
CA GLY A 109 6.25 -3.28 -25.52
C GLY A 109 5.11 -3.89 -26.33
N SER A 110 5.39 -4.19 -27.60
CA SER A 110 4.63 -5.14 -28.41
C SER A 110 4.83 -6.57 -27.89
N ASP A 111 4.48 -6.80 -26.64
CA ASP A 111 4.57 -8.11 -26.01
C ASP A 111 3.14 -8.68 -25.89
N HIS A 112 2.64 -9.11 -27.03
CA HIS A 112 1.55 -10.07 -27.08
C HIS A 112 2.10 -11.40 -26.54
N GLY A 113 1.94 -11.63 -25.24
CA GLY A 113 1.83 -12.99 -24.72
C GLY A 113 3.03 -13.57 -23.98
N GLU A 114 3.87 -12.79 -23.31
CA GLU A 114 4.73 -13.36 -22.26
C GLU A 114 3.95 -13.39 -20.92
N PRO A 115 3.35 -14.53 -20.53
CA PRO A 115 2.78 -14.65 -19.20
C PRO A 115 3.90 -14.42 -18.18
N ALA A 116 3.61 -13.63 -17.15
CA ALA A 116 4.58 -13.28 -16.12
C ALA A 116 5.32 -14.54 -15.63
N PRO A 117 6.65 -14.47 -15.38
CA PRO A 117 7.43 -15.63 -14.98
C PRO A 117 6.83 -16.21 -13.69
N GLY A 118 6.28 -17.42 -13.80
CA GLY A 118 5.45 -18.08 -12.77
C GLY A 118 4.06 -18.51 -13.22
N PHE A 119 3.59 -18.08 -14.40
CA PHE A 119 2.24 -18.39 -14.93
C PHE A 119 2.22 -19.38 -16.11
N ALA A 120 3.37 -19.92 -16.53
CA ALA A 120 3.48 -20.77 -17.72
C ALA A 120 3.36 -22.29 -17.45
N ASP A 121 3.35 -22.75 -16.19
CA ASP A 121 3.61 -24.16 -15.86
C ASP A 121 2.39 -24.96 -15.35
N THR A 122 1.17 -24.43 -15.46
CA THR A 122 -0.04 -25.09 -14.94
C THR A 122 -1.06 -25.55 -15.99
N ALA A 123 -0.77 -25.35 -17.28
CA ALA A 123 -1.67 -25.78 -18.35
C ALA A 123 -1.41 -27.23 -18.85
N ASP A 124 -0.21 -27.77 -18.65
CA ASP A 124 0.22 -29.04 -19.28
C ASP A 124 0.15 -30.28 -18.38
N ASN A 125 -0.41 -30.17 -17.17
CA ASN A 125 -0.55 -31.31 -16.24
C ASN A 125 -1.98 -31.48 -15.72
N LEU A 126 -2.90 -31.89 -16.59
CA LEU A 126 -4.13 -32.57 -16.18
C LEU A 126 -4.17 -33.96 -16.86
N PRO A 127 -4.27 -35.07 -16.09
CA PRO A 127 -4.64 -36.37 -16.63
C PRO A 127 -6.11 -36.43 -17.06
#